data_AF-A0A4U1WIR8-F1
#
_entry.id   AF-A0A4U1WIR8-F1
#
_cell.length_a   1.000
_cell.length_b   1.000
_cell.length_c   1.000
_cell.angle_alpha   90.00
_cell.angle_beta   90.00
_cell.angle_gamma   90.00
#
_symmetry.space_group_name_H-M   'P 1'
#
loop_
_entity.id
_entity.type
_entity.pdbx_description
1 polymer ?
#
loop_
_entity_poly.entity_id
_entity_poly.type
_entity_poly.pdbx_seq_one_letter_code
_entity_poly.pdbx_strand_id
1 'polypeptide(L)'
;MNRKEGGSISTRSNLISLQDLARWNQEKRMGRRTTHNKENVVNRQYHVPQSRLEQALVDYASGQFRFKKEVAKKYKMSAQTLVHHANLRGICFIKKDTED
;
A
#
# COMPACT_ATOMS: atom_id res chain seq x y z
N MET A 1 26.98 -33.09 -55.60
CA MET A 1 27.38 -32.13 -54.53
C MET A 1 26.13 -31.85 -53.70
N ASN A 2 25.99 -32.50 -52.55
CA ASN A 2 24.76 -32.42 -51.74
C ASN A 2 24.87 -31.30 -50.70
N ARG A 3 23.90 -30.38 -50.72
CA ARG A 3 23.72 -29.34 -49.69
C ARG A 3 23.25 -30.02 -48.41
N LYS A 4 24.01 -29.87 -47.32
CA LYS A 4 23.56 -30.30 -45.98
C LYS A 4 22.65 -29.21 -45.42
N GLU A 5 21.35 -29.48 -45.41
CA GLU A 5 20.37 -28.72 -44.64
C GLU A 5 20.63 -28.96 -43.14
N GLY A 6 21.08 -27.91 -42.46
CA GLY A 6 21.21 -27.90 -41.01
C GLY A 6 19.83 -27.78 -40.38
N GLY A 7 19.29 -28.88 -39.87
CA GLY A 7 18.07 -28.89 -39.08
C GLY A 7 18.22 -28.05 -37.82
N SER A 8 17.51 -26.92 -37.76
CA SER A 8 17.29 -26.16 -36.54
C SER A 8 16.20 -26.86 -35.74
N ILE A 9 16.59 -27.56 -34.68
CA ILE A 9 15.65 -28.19 -33.76
C ILE A 9 15.87 -27.63 -32.36
N SER A 10 14.75 -27.25 -31.74
CA SER A 10 14.54 -27.01 -30.30
C SER A 10 14.65 -25.58 -29.76
N THR A 11 13.82 -24.67 -30.27
CA THR A 11 13.60 -23.34 -29.68
C THR A 11 12.44 -23.30 -28.67
N ARG A 12 11.59 -24.34 -28.58
CA ARG A 12 10.39 -24.34 -27.72
C ARG A 12 10.65 -24.70 -26.25
N SER A 13 11.57 -25.63 -25.96
CA SER A 13 11.83 -26.08 -24.57
C SER A 13 12.55 -25.00 -23.74
N ASN A 14 13.48 -24.26 -24.35
CA ASN A 14 14.22 -23.19 -23.68
C ASN A 14 13.35 -21.97 -23.34
N LEU A 15 12.33 -21.69 -24.14
CA LEU A 15 11.39 -20.58 -23.90
C LEU A 15 10.50 -20.82 -22.68
N ILE A 16 10.04 -22.06 -22.48
CA ILE A 16 9.24 -22.45 -21.32
C ILE A 16 10.08 -22.35 -20.03
N SER A 17 11.32 -22.85 -20.07
CA SER A 17 12.25 -22.77 -18.94
C SER A 17 12.55 -21.34 -18.49
N LEU A 18 12.76 -20.40 -19.43
CA LEU A 18 13.00 -19.00 -19.11
C LEU A 18 11.76 -18.30 -18.53
N GLN A 19 10.57 -18.62 -19.03
CA GLN A 19 9.32 -18.08 -18.47
C GLN A 19 9.03 -18.62 -17.07
N ASP A 20 9.38 -19.87 -16.79
CA ASP A 20 9.21 -20.47 -15.47
C ASP A 20 10.22 -19.91 -14.44
N LEU A 21 11.48 -19.69 -14.86
CA LEU A 21 12.49 -18.97 -14.05
C LEU A 21 12.07 -17.52 -13.75
N ALA A 22 11.48 -16.82 -14.73
CA ALA A 22 10.97 -15.47 -14.54
C ALA A 22 9.79 -15.43 -13.55
N ARG A 23 8.85 -16.39 -13.66
CA ARG A 23 7.72 -16.54 -12.73
C ARG A 23 8.17 -16.86 -11.31
N TRP A 24 9.10 -17.80 -11.13
CA TRP A 24 9.64 -18.13 -9.81
C TRP A 24 10.32 -16.93 -9.15
N ASN A 25 11.12 -16.17 -9.90
CA ASN A 25 11.77 -14.96 -9.40
C ASN A 25 10.78 -13.86 -9.00
N GLN A 26 9.67 -13.73 -9.74
CA GLN A 26 8.61 -12.78 -9.42
C GLN A 26 7.87 -13.16 -8.13
N GLU A 27 7.52 -14.44 -7.98
CA GLU A 27 6.86 -14.96 -6.78
C GLU A 27 7.74 -14.82 -5.53
N LYS A 28 9.05 -15.11 -5.63
CA LYS A 28 10.01 -14.91 -4.53
C LYS A 28 10.19 -13.44 -4.16
N ARG A 29 10.18 -12.53 -5.14
CA ARG A 29 10.22 -11.08 -4.90
C ARG A 29 8.96 -10.56 -4.19
N MET A 30 7.80 -11.10 -4.54
CA MET A 30 6.52 -10.70 -3.95
C MET A 30 6.33 -11.28 -2.54
N GLY A 31 6.64 -12.55 -2.32
CA GLY A 31 6.43 -13.24 -1.04
C GLY A 31 7.31 -12.71 0.12
N ARG A 32 8.52 -12.22 -0.19
CA ARG A 32 9.43 -11.64 0.83
C ARG A 32 9.13 -10.18 1.19
N ARG A 33 8.62 -9.37 0.26
CA ARG A 33 8.36 -7.93 0.53
C ARG A 33 7.09 -7.68 1.34
N THR A 34 6.05 -8.51 1.17
CA THR A 34 4.76 -8.31 1.84
C THR A 34 4.71 -8.80 3.28
N THR A 35 5.62 -9.70 3.68
CA THR A 35 5.65 -10.32 5.01
C THR A 35 6.59 -9.63 5.98
N HIS A 36 7.74 -9.12 5.51
CA HIS A 36 8.76 -8.55 6.40
C HIS A 36 8.31 -7.29 7.17
N ASN A 37 7.33 -6.55 6.63
CA ASN A 37 6.84 -5.34 7.28
C ASN A 37 5.71 -5.57 8.31
N LYS A 38 5.19 -6.81 8.42
CA LYS A 38 4.11 -7.13 9.39
C LYS A 38 4.60 -7.22 10.84
N GLU A 39 5.88 -7.52 11.03
CA GLU A 39 6.51 -7.69 12.36
C GLU A 39 7.37 -6.51 12.81
N ASN A 40 7.46 -5.46 11.98
CA ASN A 40 8.22 -4.27 12.35
C ASN A 40 7.59 -3.63 13.59
N VAL A 41 8.31 -3.66 14.72
CA VAL A 41 7.84 -3.20 16.04
C VAL A 41 7.38 -1.74 15.99
N VAL A 42 8.04 -0.92 15.15
CA VAL A 42 7.68 0.48 14.91
C VAL A 42 6.28 0.60 14.27
N ASN A 43 5.93 -0.29 13.33
CA ASN A 43 4.60 -0.29 12.71
C ASN A 43 3.49 -0.67 13.69
N ARG A 44 3.76 -1.52 14.70
CA ARG A 44 2.75 -1.89 15.71
C ARG A 44 2.42 -0.75 16.66
N GLN A 45 3.40 0.06 17.03
CA GLN A 45 3.19 1.17 17.97
C GLN A 45 2.30 2.28 17.39
N TYR A 46 2.34 2.47 16.06
CA TYR A 46 1.49 3.43 15.35
C TYR A 46 0.32 2.77 14.61
N HIS A 47 0.06 1.48 14.84
CA HIS A 47 -1.04 0.76 14.21
C HIS A 47 -2.38 1.25 14.76
N VAL A 48 -3.04 2.14 14.02
CA VAL A 48 -4.40 2.58 14.33
C VAL A 48 -5.37 1.49 13.85
N PRO A 49 -6.23 0.94 14.72
CA PRO A 49 -7.27 0.01 14.30
C PRO A 49 -8.13 0.62 13.20
N GLN A 50 -8.41 -0.15 12.16
CA GLN A 50 -9.13 0.36 10.98
C GLN A 50 -10.51 0.92 11.33
N SER A 51 -11.24 0.29 12.27
CA SER A 51 -12.52 0.79 12.78
C SER A 51 -12.41 2.18 13.42
N ARG A 52 -11.33 2.42 14.18
CA ARG A 52 -11.06 3.73 14.81
C ARG A 52 -10.76 4.78 13.76
N LEU A 53 -10.03 4.41 12.72
CA LEU A 53 -9.69 5.29 11.61
C LEU A 53 -10.92 5.67 10.79
N GLU A 54 -11.80 4.72 10.51
CA GLU A 54 -13.06 4.97 9.80
C GLU A 54 -13.98 5.92 10.57
N GLN A 55 -14.13 5.71 11.88
CA GLN A 55 -14.88 6.65 12.74
C GLN A 55 -14.25 8.04 12.77
N ALA A 56 -12.91 8.12 12.86
CA ALA A 56 -12.20 9.38 12.83
C ALA A 56 -12.41 10.14 11.52
N LEU A 57 -12.48 9.44 10.38
CA LEU A 57 -12.72 10.06 9.08
C LEU A 57 -14.17 10.56 8.92
N VAL A 58 -15.14 9.84 9.49
CA VAL A 58 -16.54 10.31 9.54
C VAL A 58 -16.61 11.61 10.35
N ASP A 59 -15.97 11.64 11.51
CA ASP A 59 -15.90 12.84 12.36
C ASP A 59 -15.11 13.98 11.72
N TYR A 60 -14.08 13.65 10.92
CA TYR A 60 -13.31 14.62 10.15
C TYR A 60 -14.17 15.28 9.07
N ALA A 61 -15.05 14.52 8.43
CA ALA A 61 -15.98 15.01 7.41
C ALA A 61 -17.25 15.63 7.99
N SER A 62 -17.62 15.35 9.25
CA SER A 62 -18.92 15.75 9.81
C SER A 62 -19.07 17.26 10.04
N GLY A 63 -17.96 18.00 10.07
CA GLY A 63 -17.95 19.43 10.39
C GLY A 63 -18.32 19.74 11.85
N GLN A 64 -18.36 18.72 12.73
CA GLN A 64 -18.57 18.90 14.17
C GLN A 64 -17.35 19.49 14.89
N PHE A 65 -16.16 19.29 14.34
CA PHE A 65 -14.90 19.73 14.93
C PHE A 65 -14.45 21.04 14.30
N ARG A 66 -13.85 21.91 15.12
CA ARG A 66 -13.31 23.19 14.66
C ARG A 66 -11.95 23.01 13.99
N PHE A 67 -11.11 22.15 14.57
CA PHE A 67 -9.76 21.90 14.08
C PHE A 67 -9.51 20.42 13.78
N LYS A 68 -8.69 20.14 12.77
CA LYS A 68 -8.20 18.79 12.45
C LYS A 68 -7.51 18.12 13.64
N LYS A 69 -6.81 18.93 14.46
CA LYS A 69 -6.11 18.48 15.67
C LYS A 69 -7.07 17.96 16.75
N GLU A 70 -8.29 18.49 16.84
CA GLU A 70 -9.28 18.03 17.83
C GLU A 70 -9.78 16.61 17.50
N VAL A 71 -10.04 16.34 16.22
CA VAL A 71 -10.42 15.00 15.75
C VAL A 71 -9.29 14.02 16.06
N ALA A 72 -8.06 14.37 15.71
CA ALA A 72 -6.89 13.53 15.97
C ALA A 72 -6.69 13.23 17.47
N LYS A 73 -6.89 14.24 18.33
CA LYS A 73 -6.83 14.11 19.80
C LYS A 73 -7.91 13.17 20.33
N LYS A 74 -9.16 13.30 19.87
CA LYS A 74 -10.29 12.43 20.28
C LYS A 74 -9.98 10.95 20.01
N TYR A 75 -9.38 10.67 18.85
CA TYR A 75 -9.09 9.30 18.42
C TYR A 75 -7.66 8.82 18.75
N LYS A 76 -6.92 9.56 19.60
CA LYS A 76 -5.57 9.21 20.05
C LYS A 76 -4.64 8.84 18.88
N MET A 77 -4.67 9.65 17.82
CA MET A 77 -3.80 9.48 16.65
C MET A 77 -3.14 10.81 16.28
N SER A 78 -2.09 10.74 15.46
CA SER A 78 -1.45 11.97 14.97
C SER A 78 -2.35 12.65 13.93
N ALA A 79 -2.34 13.99 13.92
CA ALA A 79 -3.08 14.75 12.91
C ALA A 79 -2.57 14.45 11.49
N GLN A 80 -1.25 14.20 11.35
CA GLN A 80 -0.63 13.82 10.08
C GLN A 80 -1.19 12.48 9.55
N THR A 81 -1.34 11.48 10.42
CA THR A 81 -1.93 10.18 10.06
C THR A 81 -3.37 10.36 9.60
N LEU A 82 -4.17 11.14 10.33
CA LEU A 82 -5.56 11.39 9.98
C LEU A 82 -5.70 12.09 8.62
N VAL A 83 -4.90 13.14 8.39
CA VAL A 83 -4.88 13.89 7.12
C VAL A 83 -4.40 13.00 5.97
N HIS A 84 -3.37 12.19 6.19
CA HIS A 84 -2.87 11.25 5.18
C HIS A 84 -3.98 10.29 4.72
N HIS A 85 -4.71 9.70 5.68
CA HIS A 85 -5.81 8.79 5.35
C HIS A 85 -7.03 9.50 4.75
N ALA A 86 -7.31 10.74 5.14
CA ALA A 86 -8.35 11.55 4.52
C ALA A 86 -8.01 11.84 3.05
N ASN A 87 -6.76 12.21 2.76
CA ASN A 87 -6.27 12.46 1.40
C ASN A 87 -6.33 11.21 0.51
N LEU A 88 -5.91 10.05 1.03
CA LEU A 88 -6.01 8.78 0.31
C LEU A 88 -7.46 8.41 -0.08
N ARG A 89 -8.45 8.90 0.69
CA ARG A 89 -9.88 8.63 0.46
C ARG A 89 -10.62 9.83 -0.15
N GLY A 90 -9.92 10.91 -0.49
CA GLY A 90 -10.53 12.12 -1.06
C GLY A 90 -11.50 12.86 -0.11
N ILE A 91 -11.32 12.72 1.21
CA ILE A 91 -12.19 13.34 2.22
C ILE A 91 -11.66 14.73 2.57
N CYS A 92 -12.49 15.76 2.38
CA CYS A 92 -12.16 17.13 2.74
C CYS A 92 -12.65 17.49 4.16
N PHE A 93 -11.86 18.28 4.88
CA PHE A 93 -12.26 18.84 6.17
C PHE A 93 -13.22 20.02 5.95
N ILE A 94 -14.40 19.99 6.59
CA ILE A 94 -15.50 20.90 6.25
C ILE A 94 -15.39 22.30 6.91
N LYS A 95 -14.54 22.56 7.93
CA LYS A 95 -14.57 23.87 8.64
C LYS A 95 -13.23 24.47 9.08
N LYS A 96 -13.31 25.77 9.46
CA LYS A 96 -12.29 26.83 9.47
C LYS A 96 -11.00 26.50 10.24
N ASP A 97 -9.94 26.12 9.52
CA ASP A 97 -8.57 26.40 9.94
C ASP A 97 -8.29 27.91 9.71
N THR A 98 -8.92 28.81 10.48
CA THR A 98 -8.35 30.16 10.66
C THR A 98 -7.32 30.04 11.77
N GLU A 99 -6.04 30.05 11.37
CA GLU A 99 -4.90 30.17 12.29
C GLU A 99 -4.96 31.56 12.92
N ASP A 100 -5.23 31.63 14.23
CA ASP A 100 -4.80 32.74 15.09
C ASP A 100 -3.40 32.43 15.62
#